data_AF-A0A959ZTT2-F1
#
_entry.id   AF-A0A959ZTT2-F1
#
_cell.length_a   1.000
_cell.length_b   1.000
_cell.length_c   1.000
_cell.angle_alpha   90.00
_cell.angle_beta   90.00
_cell.angle_gamma   90.00
#
_symmetry.space_group_name_H-M   'P 1'
#
loop_
_entity.id
_entity.type
_entity.pdbx_description
1 polymer ?
#
loop_
_entity_poly.entity_id
_entity_poly.type
_entity_poly.pdbx_seq_one_letter_code
_entity_poly.pdbx_strand_id
1 'polypeptide(L)'
;MSRTTVDLYWLPLGAGGHFVRLNGRIYEFVKAAVEHRDRCRLYHAALMIRRDDRTTVIEVTPVRGSDGPARGVVAGGPVGVRFLGRFSVFRYEVRAWPGGVIPDVVFAVDSPQRLTSDPQVAEKMLNLVQ
;
A
#
# COMPACT_ATOMS: atom_id res chain seq x y z
N MET A 1 24.86 -5.52 16.75
CA MET A 1 23.86 -6.35 16.03
C MET A 1 23.01 -5.42 15.20
N SER A 2 22.95 -5.59 13.88
CA SER A 2 22.10 -4.77 13.01
C SER A 2 20.64 -5.07 13.31
N ARG A 3 19.84 -4.05 13.60
CA ARG A 3 18.41 -4.23 13.92
C ARG A 3 17.65 -4.13 12.60
N THR A 4 17.17 -5.27 12.12
CA THR A 4 16.37 -5.34 10.91
C THR A 4 14.95 -5.79 11.23
N THR A 5 13.94 -5.08 10.72
CA THR A 5 12.53 -5.46 10.85
C THR A 5 11.77 -5.17 9.56
N VAL A 6 10.79 -6.03 9.27
CA VAL A 6 9.75 -5.77 8.29
C VAL A 6 8.43 -5.76 9.03
N ASP A 7 7.78 -4.61 9.04
CA ASP A 7 6.54 -4.37 9.78
C ASP A 7 5.41 -4.02 8.81
N LEU A 8 4.26 -4.64 8.99
CA LEU A 8 3.04 -4.48 8.20
C LEU A 8 2.05 -3.54 8.91
N TYR A 9 1.43 -2.67 8.12
CA TYR A 9 0.40 -1.75 8.57
C TYR A 9 -0.88 -1.95 7.76
N TRP A 10 -2.00 -2.18 8.44
CA TRP A 10 -3.34 -2.28 7.87
C TRP A 10 -4.09 -0.95 8.00
N LEU A 11 -4.37 -0.33 6.86
CA LEU A 11 -4.94 1.01 6.79
C LEU A 11 -6.34 0.92 6.18
N PRO A 12 -7.39 1.40 6.87
CA PRO A 12 -8.74 1.40 6.32
C PRO A 12 -8.80 2.10 4.96
N LEU A 13 -9.46 1.49 3.97
CA LEU A 13 -9.58 2.11 2.65
C LEU A 13 -10.36 3.42 2.75
N GLY A 14 -9.72 4.52 2.32
CA GLY A 14 -10.28 5.87 2.44
C GLY A 14 -10.11 6.51 3.82
N ALA A 15 -9.14 6.04 4.62
CA ALA A 15 -8.59 6.82 5.72
C ALA A 15 -8.31 8.26 5.24
N GLY A 16 -8.79 9.27 5.99
CA GLY A 16 -8.63 10.68 5.63
C GLY A 16 -9.54 11.23 4.51
N GLY A 17 -10.43 10.44 3.87
CA GLY A 17 -11.26 10.96 2.76
C GLY A 17 -12.56 10.19 2.45
N HIS A 18 -13.66 10.93 2.27
CA HIS A 18 -14.99 10.36 2.05
C HIS A 18 -15.18 9.66 0.68
N PHE A 19 -14.57 10.20 -0.38
CA PHE A 19 -14.77 9.69 -1.74
C PHE A 19 -14.23 8.27 -1.93
N VAL A 20 -13.00 8.01 -1.49
CA VAL A 20 -12.37 6.68 -1.59
C VAL A 20 -13.13 5.65 -0.75
N ARG A 21 -13.59 6.05 0.43
CA ARG A 21 -14.38 5.19 1.33
C ARG A 21 -15.73 4.79 0.73
N LEU A 22 -16.43 5.72 0.06
CA LEU A 22 -17.72 5.44 -0.58
C LEU A 22 -17.55 4.51 -1.79
N ASN A 23 -16.59 4.80 -2.66
CA ASN A 23 -16.29 3.95 -3.82
C ASN A 23 -15.86 2.53 -3.39
N GLY A 24 -15.03 2.43 -2.34
CA GLY A 24 -14.64 1.14 -1.77
C GLY A 24 -15.83 0.31 -1.28
N ARG A 25 -16.82 0.95 -0.63
CA ARG A 25 -18.05 0.26 -0.18
C ARG A 25 -18.90 -0.25 -1.34
N ILE A 26 -19.05 0.54 -2.40
CA ILE A 26 -19.81 0.15 -3.60
C ILE A 26 -19.10 -1.02 -4.29
N TYR A 27 -17.78 -0.91 -4.47
CA TYR A 27 -16.97 -1.98 -5.05
C TYR A 27 -17.13 -3.29 -4.28
N GLU A 28 -16.95 -3.24 -2.95
CA GLU A 28 -17.09 -4.42 -2.10
C GLU A 28 -18.50 -5.00 -2.11
N PHE A 29 -19.53 -4.15 -2.14
CA PHE A 29 -20.91 -4.60 -2.25
C PHE A 29 -21.12 -5.45 -3.51
N VAL A 30 -20.66 -4.95 -4.66
CA VAL A 30 -20.81 -5.65 -5.95
C VAL A 30 -19.96 -6.92 -5.95
N LYS A 31 -18.72 -6.85 -5.47
CA LYS A 31 -17.81 -7.99 -5.43
C LYS A 31 -18.30 -9.11 -4.54
N ALA A 32 -18.74 -8.79 -3.32
CA ALA A 32 -19.29 -9.76 -2.38
C ALA A 32 -20.54 -10.45 -2.94
N ALA A 33 -21.40 -9.70 -3.65
CA ALA A 33 -22.58 -10.26 -4.30
C ALA A 33 -22.23 -11.24 -5.45
N VAL A 34 -21.27 -10.86 -6.30
CA VAL A 34 -20.78 -11.73 -7.40
C VAL A 34 -20.08 -12.98 -6.87
N GLU A 35 -19.32 -12.83 -5.79
CA GLU A 35 -18.55 -13.93 -5.17
C GLU A 35 -19.38 -14.72 -4.14
N HIS A 36 -20.66 -14.40 -3.98
CA HIS A 36 -21.59 -15.04 -3.02
C HIS A 36 -21.03 -15.14 -1.59
N ARG A 37 -20.35 -14.08 -1.13
CA ARG A 37 -19.76 -14.00 0.20
C ARG A 37 -20.29 -12.80 0.98
N ASP A 38 -20.06 -12.80 2.29
CA ASP A 38 -20.33 -11.64 3.12
C ASP A 38 -19.40 -10.47 2.76
N ARG A 39 -19.89 -9.25 3.02
CA ARG A 39 -19.14 -8.01 2.80
C ARG A 39 -18.08 -7.83 3.88
N CYS A 40 -16.88 -7.50 3.46
CA CYS A 40 -15.74 -7.26 4.33
C CYS A 40 -15.42 -5.76 4.43
N ARG A 41 -14.71 -5.38 5.49
CA ARG A 41 -14.07 -4.06 5.55
C ARG A 41 -12.82 -4.10 4.66
N LEU A 42 -12.68 -3.12 3.78
CA LEU A 42 -11.51 -3.01 2.93
C LEU A 42 -10.39 -2.26 3.64
N TYR A 43 -9.18 -2.82 3.55
CA TYR A 43 -7.94 -2.22 4.02
C TYR A 43 -6.92 -2.25 2.89
N HIS A 44 -6.00 -1.30 2.88
CA HIS A 44 -4.77 -1.43 2.12
C HIS A 44 -3.60 -1.70 3.08
N ALA A 45 -2.59 -2.38 2.57
CA ALA A 45 -1.38 -2.69 3.31
C ALA A 45 -0.28 -1.68 2.95
N ALA A 46 0.49 -1.28 3.95
CA ALA A 46 1.79 -0.65 3.77
C ALA A 46 2.84 -1.44 4.55
N LEU A 47 4.04 -1.55 3.99
CA LEU A 47 5.18 -2.20 4.63
C LEU A 47 6.20 -1.13 5.02
N MET A 48 6.80 -1.30 6.19
CA MET A 48 7.93 -0.52 6.64
C MET A 48 9.10 -1.45 6.91
N ILE A 49 10.16 -1.30 6.12
CA ILE A 49 11.40 -2.03 6.28
C ILE A 49 12.39 -1.12 7.01
N ARG A 50 12.82 -1.53 8.21
CA ARG A 50 13.83 -0.84 9.00
C ARG A 50 15.11 -1.66 8.98
N ARG A 51 16.23 -1.03 8.65
CA ARG A 51 17.57 -1.59 8.73
C ARG A 51 18.48 -0.55 9.35
N ASP A 52 18.92 -0.80 10.58
CA ASP A 52 19.70 0.15 11.37
C ASP A 52 18.98 1.52 11.40
N ASP A 53 19.63 2.60 10.92
CA ASP A 53 19.06 3.96 10.89
C ASP A 53 18.29 4.27 9.60
N ARG A 54 18.09 3.27 8.71
CA ARG A 54 17.41 3.45 7.43
C ARG A 54 16.02 2.84 7.47
N THR A 55 15.05 3.58 6.96
CA THR A 55 13.67 3.12 6.79
C THR A 55 13.29 3.22 5.32
N THR A 56 12.64 2.20 4.78
CA THR A 56 11.99 2.23 3.47
C THR A 56 10.53 1.87 3.66
N VAL A 57 9.63 2.71 3.13
CA VAL A 57 8.19 2.41 3.10
C VAL A 57 7.86 1.87 1.72
N ILE A 58 7.05 0.81 1.68
CA ILE A 58 6.47 0.26 0.45
C ILE A 58 4.95 0.33 0.58
N GLU A 59 4.29 0.98 -0.37
CA GLU A 59 2.83 1.07 -0.41
C GLU A 59 2.30 0.97 -1.83
N VAL A 60 1.00 0.70 -1.98
CA VAL A 60 0.31 0.73 -3.27
C VAL A 60 -0.75 1.82 -3.22
N THR A 61 -0.68 2.79 -4.13
CA THR A 61 -1.55 3.96 -4.13
C THR A 61 -1.99 4.31 -5.56
N PRO A 62 -3.20 4.86 -5.76
CA PRO A 62 -3.61 5.37 -7.07
C PRO A 62 -2.69 6.50 -7.55
N VAL A 63 -2.50 6.60 -8.87
CA VAL A 63 -1.76 7.71 -9.50
C VAL A 63 -2.51 9.02 -9.24
N ARG A 64 -2.00 9.87 -8.36
CA ARG A 64 -2.42 11.28 -8.25
C ARG A 64 -1.52 12.16 -9.12
N GLY A 65 -2.07 13.22 -9.71
CA GLY A 65 -1.33 14.07 -10.66
C GLY A 65 -0.29 15.01 -10.04
N SER A 66 -0.33 15.25 -8.71
CA SER A 66 0.39 16.36 -8.06
C SER A 66 1.74 16.03 -7.45
N ASP A 67 2.09 14.76 -7.26
CA ASP A 67 3.30 14.42 -6.49
C ASP A 67 4.49 14.36 -7.45
N GLY A 68 5.57 15.11 -7.24
CA GLY A 68 6.68 15.20 -8.20
C GLY A 68 7.47 13.88 -8.40
N PRO A 69 8.60 13.91 -9.13
CA PRO A 69 9.46 12.74 -9.40
C PRO A 69 10.03 12.01 -8.17
N ALA A 70 9.83 12.52 -6.95
CA ALA A 70 10.29 11.93 -5.69
C ALA A 70 9.41 10.77 -5.14
N ARG A 71 8.45 10.26 -5.92
CA ARG A 71 7.47 9.23 -5.49
C ARG A 71 8.05 7.85 -5.16
N GLY A 72 9.27 7.55 -5.63
CA GLY A 72 9.84 6.21 -5.53
C GLY A 72 8.98 5.14 -6.20
N VAL A 73 8.35 5.43 -7.35
CA VAL A 73 7.54 4.44 -8.07
C VAL A 73 8.44 3.34 -8.61
N VAL A 74 8.19 2.10 -8.21
CA VAL A 74 8.97 0.92 -8.62
C VAL A 74 8.22 0.04 -9.62
N ALA A 75 6.90 0.09 -9.57
CA ALA A 75 6.03 -0.58 -10.51
C ALA A 75 4.72 0.18 -10.64
N GLY A 76 4.04 0.04 -11.77
CA GLY A 76 2.72 0.63 -11.95
C GLY A 76 1.96 -0.02 -13.09
N GLY A 77 0.64 0.07 -13.04
CA GLY A 77 -0.19 -0.57 -14.04
C GLY A 77 -1.69 -0.28 -13.88
N PRO A 78 -2.48 -0.70 -14.87
CA PRO A 78 -3.92 -0.59 -14.80
C PRO A 78 -4.51 -1.58 -13.79
N VAL A 79 -5.51 -1.14 -13.03
CA VAL A 79 -6.28 -1.98 -12.11
C VAL A 79 -7.70 -2.17 -12.65
N GLY A 80 -8.17 -3.41 -12.64
CA GLY A 80 -9.48 -3.79 -13.19
C GLY A 80 -9.44 -3.95 -14.70
N VAL A 81 -10.23 -3.15 -15.43
CA VAL A 81 -10.35 -3.29 -16.89
C VAL A 81 -9.14 -2.66 -17.58
N ARG A 82 -8.34 -3.46 -18.27
CA ARG A 82 -7.06 -3.04 -18.88
C ARG A 82 -7.17 -1.79 -19.79
N PHE A 83 -8.30 -1.64 -20.49
CA PHE A 83 -8.59 -0.48 -21.35
C PHE A 83 -8.82 0.82 -20.57
N LEU A 84 -9.39 0.74 -19.35
CA LEU A 84 -9.62 1.90 -18.49
C LEU A 84 -8.32 2.43 -17.86
N GLY A 85 -7.22 1.67 -17.96
CA GLY A 85 -5.86 2.06 -17.57
C GLY A 85 -5.29 3.32 -18.21
N ARG A 86 -6.01 3.92 -19.16
CA ARG A 86 -5.70 5.19 -19.80
C ARG A 86 -6.06 6.38 -18.89
N PHE A 87 -6.97 6.20 -17.94
CA PHE A 87 -7.31 7.22 -16.95
C PHE A 87 -6.52 7.00 -15.65
N SER A 88 -5.98 8.06 -15.07
CA SER A 88 -5.12 8.01 -13.87
C SER A 88 -5.77 7.32 -12.67
N VAL A 89 -7.09 7.45 -12.51
CA VAL A 89 -7.86 6.82 -11.42
C VAL A 89 -7.88 5.29 -11.48
N PHE A 90 -7.63 4.69 -12.65
CA PHE A 90 -7.52 3.24 -12.82
C PHE A 90 -6.07 2.78 -12.91
N ARG A 91 -5.10 3.65 -12.58
CA ARG A 91 -3.69 3.30 -12.51
C ARG A 91 -3.24 3.33 -11.07
N TYR A 92 -2.58 2.27 -10.65
CA TYR A 92 -1.98 2.18 -9.33
C TYR A 92 -0.47 2.06 -9.50
N GLU A 93 0.24 2.63 -8.53
CA GLU A 93 1.69 2.60 -8.41
C GLU A 93 2.03 1.84 -7.14
N VAL A 94 2.99 0.92 -7.24
CA VAL A 94 3.77 0.46 -6.10
C VAL A 94 4.86 1.50 -5.91
N ARG A 95 4.91 2.10 -4.73
CA ARG A 95 5.91 3.08 -4.33
C ARG A 95 6.81 2.46 -3.27
N ALA A 96 8.12 2.58 -3.44
CA ALA A 96 9.12 2.30 -2.43
C ALA A 96 10.09 3.48 -2.33
N TRP A 97 10.22 4.08 -1.16
CA TRP A 97 11.11 5.23 -0.99
C TRP A 97 11.85 5.22 0.37
N PRO A 98 13.16 5.54 0.36
CA PRO A 98 13.93 5.72 1.58
C PRO A 98 13.44 6.92 2.40
N GLY A 99 13.48 6.80 3.73
CA GLY A 99 13.01 7.83 4.67
C GLY A 99 11.49 8.02 4.65
N GLY A 100 10.75 7.08 4.06
CA GLY A 100 9.31 7.22 3.88
C GLY A 100 8.51 7.21 5.18
N VAL A 101 7.36 7.86 5.12
CA VAL A 101 6.35 7.87 6.18
C VAL A 101 5.04 7.37 5.60
N ILE A 102 4.28 6.63 6.39
CA ILE A 102 2.92 6.21 6.03
C ILE A 102 1.98 7.34 6.46
N PRO A 103 1.40 8.14 5.55
CA PRO A 103 0.66 9.35 5.92
C PRO A 103 -0.55 9.05 6.82
N ASP A 104 -1.24 7.95 6.53
CA ASP A 104 -2.47 7.55 7.20
C ASP A 104 -2.22 6.61 8.40
N VAL A 105 -0.97 6.50 8.89
CA VAL A 105 -0.58 5.55 9.95
C VAL A 105 -1.41 5.70 11.23
N VAL A 106 -1.92 6.91 11.50
CA VAL A 106 -2.80 7.20 12.64
C VAL A 106 -4.14 6.46 12.58
N PHE A 107 -4.56 6.05 11.38
CA PHE A 107 -5.78 5.26 11.15
C PHE A 107 -5.48 3.76 11.08
N ALA A 108 -4.21 3.35 11.19
CA ALA A 108 -3.85 1.95 11.11
C ALA A 108 -4.50 1.17 12.25
N VAL A 109 -5.00 -0.02 11.93
CA VAL A 109 -5.60 -0.95 12.89
C VAL A 109 -4.73 -2.17 13.00
N ASP A 110 -4.64 -2.76 14.20
CA ASP A 110 -3.87 -4.00 14.42
C ASP A 110 -2.46 -3.91 13.79
N SER A 111 -1.74 -2.82 14.08
CA SER A 111 -0.48 -2.43 13.44
C SER A 111 0.44 -1.71 14.44
N PRO A 112 1.79 -1.81 14.29
CA PRO A 112 2.51 -2.65 13.33
C PRO A 112 2.43 -4.14 13.66
N GLN A 113 2.27 -4.96 12.63
CA GLN A 113 2.48 -6.40 12.71
C GLN A 113 3.86 -6.74 12.19
N ARG A 114 4.71 -7.29 13.07
CA ARG A 114 6.04 -7.72 12.66
C ARG A 114 5.95 -8.99 11.83
N LEU A 115 6.31 -8.89 10.55
CA LEU A 115 6.36 -10.03 9.65
C LEU A 115 7.68 -10.80 9.78
N THR A 116 8.80 -10.10 9.93
CA THR A 116 10.11 -10.73 10.11
C THR A 116 11.13 -9.79 10.76
N SER A 117 12.18 -10.37 11.34
CA SER A 117 13.42 -9.67 11.74
C SER A 117 14.66 -10.28 11.10
N ASP A 118 14.48 -11.17 10.11
CA ASP A 118 15.58 -11.76 9.34
C ASP A 118 16.14 -10.73 8.35
N PRO A 119 17.43 -10.34 8.46
CA PRO A 119 18.06 -9.40 7.55
C PRO A 119 18.05 -9.88 6.09
N GLN A 120 18.14 -11.19 5.84
CA GLN A 120 18.17 -11.74 4.47
C GLN A 120 16.81 -11.60 3.79
N VAL A 121 15.72 -11.76 4.53
CA VAL A 121 14.36 -11.56 3.98
C VAL A 121 14.12 -10.09 3.68
N ALA A 122 14.51 -9.19 4.59
CA ALA A 122 14.38 -7.75 4.36
C ALA A 122 15.20 -7.28 3.14
N GLU A 123 16.41 -7.79 2.97
CA GLU A 123 17.26 -7.48 1.80
C GLU A 123 16.65 -7.99 0.50
N LYS A 124 16.14 -9.23 0.48
CA LYS A 124 15.41 -9.76 -0.68
C LYS A 124 14.20 -8.90 -1.04
N MET A 125 13.44 -8.44 -0.04
CA MET A 125 12.28 -7.56 -0.28
C MET A 125 12.69 -6.21 -0.85
N LEU A 126 13.77 -5.60 -0.33
CA LEU A 126 14.30 -4.34 -0.86
C LEU A 126 14.75 -4.49 -2.31
N ASN A 127 15.44 -5.58 -2.65
CA ASN A 127 15.90 -5.83 -4.02
C ASN A 127 14.76 -6.04 -5.02
N LEU A 128 13.55 -6.41 -4.57
CA LEU A 128 12.37 -6.51 -5.44
C LEU A 128 11.74 -5.15 -5.79
N VAL A 129 12.09 -4.11 -5.04
CA VAL A 129 11.50 -2.77 -5.15
C VAL A 129 12.58 -1.71 -5.37
N GLN A 130 13.66 -2.07 -6.07
CA GLN A 130 14.75 -1.19 -6.45
C GLN A 130 14.93 -1.18 -7.97
#